data_AF-A0A923MJH3-F1
#
_entry.id   AF-A0A923MJH3-F1
#
_cell.length_a   1.000
_cell.length_b   1.000
_cell.length_c   1.000
_cell.angle_alpha   90.00
_cell.angle_beta   90.00
_cell.angle_gamma   90.00
#
_symmetry.space_group_name_H-M   'P 1'
#
loop_
_entity.id
_entity.type
_entity.pdbx_description
1 polymer ?
#
loop_
_entity_poly.entity_id
_entity_poly.type
_entity_poly.pdbx_seq_one_letter_code
_entity_poly.pdbx_strand_id
1 'polypeptide(L)'
;MEEKQIQIPDVNADAEERDNYTLIQETPEDNLSGESGIAIRYSKDFNIVQANELLRSKQSDLTLMESKLIRLAVSQIMKGDKDLRTYKVNVSQLAEFLEVPKTNVYRSMQDINISLMQRVIFIRDKEVPDKKGKPNYKILHWLSSVEYKDGTLTYRLSDELKPYLIGLSEMFTLYSYDSIIKLPTNYSIRLFELLTSWVNIIIKGENTPAFPDISTDPDEIVLAIDYLRDFFDCNDKYKSAGDFVRNVIEVNLGFINQYTNLKVSFRKHKKGRSISHVIFKYENTWNNDPKAEEHNNQMLDTIRSIKNGEPAQFETDKEVITF
;
A
#
# COMPACT_ATOMS: atom_id res chain seq x y z
N MET A 1 -9.70 -44.58 -24.27
CA MET A 1 -9.75 -43.79 -23.02
C MET A 1 -9.65 -42.34 -23.45
N GLU A 2 -10.79 -41.65 -23.44
CA GLU A 2 -10.94 -40.28 -23.94
C GLU A 2 -10.43 -39.25 -22.93
N GLU A 3 -9.69 -38.27 -23.44
CA GLU A 3 -9.29 -37.06 -22.73
C GLU A 3 -10.52 -36.15 -22.56
N LYS A 4 -10.91 -35.87 -21.31
CA LYS A 4 -11.91 -34.84 -21.03
C LYS A 4 -11.26 -33.46 -21.08
N GLN A 5 -11.48 -32.75 -22.18
CA GLN A 5 -11.37 -31.29 -22.24
C GLN A 5 -12.38 -30.66 -21.27
N ILE A 6 -11.91 -29.78 -20.39
CA ILE A 6 -12.78 -28.96 -19.55
C ILE A 6 -13.08 -27.68 -20.32
N GLN A 7 -14.35 -27.53 -20.70
CA GLN A 7 -14.90 -26.42 -21.44
C GLN A 7 -15.09 -25.22 -20.49
N ILE A 8 -14.54 -24.06 -20.84
CA ILE A 8 -14.70 -22.80 -20.10
C ILE A 8 -16.07 -22.22 -20.53
N PRO A 9 -17.01 -21.96 -19.61
CA PRO A 9 -18.29 -21.36 -19.99
C PRO A 9 -18.12 -19.89 -20.36
N ASP A 10 -18.68 -19.54 -21.50
CA ASP A 10 -18.85 -18.20 -22.03
C ASP A 10 -19.92 -17.48 -21.20
N VAL A 11 -19.58 -16.34 -20.57
CA VAL A 11 -20.52 -15.54 -19.77
C VAL A 11 -20.57 -14.14 -20.37
N ASN A 12 -21.34 -14.01 -21.43
CA ASN A 12 -21.93 -12.77 -21.90
C ASN A 12 -23.37 -13.06 -22.34
N ALA A 13 -24.30 -12.91 -21.40
CA ALA A 13 -25.70 -12.60 -21.67
C ALA A 13 -26.32 -12.08 -20.37
N ASP A 14 -27.08 -11.00 -20.50
CA ASP A 14 -28.01 -10.44 -19.51
C ASP A 14 -27.41 -9.47 -18.47
N ALA A 15 -26.99 -8.30 -18.95
CA ALA A 15 -26.94 -7.07 -18.16
C ALA A 15 -28.01 -6.10 -18.69
N GLU A 16 -29.27 -6.33 -18.33
CA GLU A 16 -30.34 -5.33 -18.45
C GLU A 16 -30.67 -4.74 -17.07
N GLU A 17 -30.54 -3.41 -17.01
CA GLU A 17 -31.17 -2.43 -16.12
C GLU A 17 -31.76 -2.93 -14.80
N ARG A 18 -31.08 -2.57 -13.71
CA ARG A 18 -31.67 -2.16 -12.43
C ARG A 18 -30.59 -1.46 -11.61
N ASP A 19 -30.77 -0.18 -11.33
CA ASP A 19 -30.90 0.29 -9.94
C ASP A 19 -31.15 1.80 -9.87
N ASN A 20 -32.35 2.14 -9.40
CA ASN A 20 -32.75 3.46 -8.92
C ASN A 20 -32.24 3.62 -7.49
N TYR A 21 -31.25 4.47 -7.16
CA TYR A 21 -31.05 4.91 -5.76
C TYR A 21 -30.51 6.34 -5.64
N THR A 22 -30.92 6.98 -4.54
CA THR A 22 -30.95 8.42 -4.27
C THR A 22 -29.60 8.97 -3.76
N LEU A 23 -29.18 10.14 -4.26
CA LEU A 23 -28.07 10.92 -3.67
C LEU A 23 -28.38 11.33 -2.23
N ILE A 24 -27.47 11.04 -1.30
CA ILE A 24 -27.31 11.86 -0.09
C ILE A 24 -26.03 12.66 -0.29
N GLN A 25 -26.19 13.93 -0.67
CA GLN A 25 -25.12 14.91 -0.56
C GLN A 25 -24.96 15.24 0.93
N GLU A 26 -23.88 14.77 1.57
CA GLU A 26 -23.44 15.39 2.82
C GLU A 26 -22.34 16.40 2.50
N THR A 27 -22.67 17.68 2.74
CA THR A 27 -21.79 18.84 2.58
C THR A 27 -20.59 18.78 3.55
N PRO A 28 -19.46 19.45 3.24
CA PRO A 28 -18.22 19.38 4.03
C PRO A 28 -18.25 20.11 5.39
N GLU A 29 -19.41 20.50 5.88
CA GLU A 29 -19.59 21.23 7.14
C GLU A 29 -20.47 20.40 8.08
N ASP A 30 -19.86 19.48 8.83
CA ASP A 30 -20.13 19.31 10.26
C ASP A 30 -19.27 18.20 10.93
N ASN A 31 -19.03 18.39 12.23
CA ASN A 31 -18.43 17.50 13.23
C ASN A 31 -16.90 17.44 13.39
N LEU A 32 -16.35 18.60 13.76
CA LEU A 32 -15.41 18.70 14.89
C LEU A 32 -16.17 18.67 16.23
N SER A 33 -16.63 17.50 16.68
CA SER A 33 -16.83 17.18 18.10
C SER A 33 -16.97 15.66 18.24
N GLY A 34 -16.41 15.10 19.31
CA GLY A 34 -16.22 13.66 19.46
C GLY A 34 -17.53 12.89 19.54
N GLU A 35 -17.88 12.17 18.48
CA GLU A 35 -18.54 10.83 18.46
C GLU A 35 -19.01 10.39 17.05
N SER A 36 -18.88 11.19 15.98
CA SER A 36 -19.28 10.79 14.62
C SER A 36 -18.10 10.65 13.65
N GLY A 37 -17.59 9.44 13.46
CA GLY A 37 -16.70 9.14 12.33
C GLY A 37 -17.40 9.26 10.97
N ILE A 38 -16.64 9.56 9.91
CA ILE A 38 -17.11 9.69 8.53
C ILE A 38 -17.19 8.31 7.85
N ALA A 39 -18.20 8.11 7.01
CA ALA A 39 -18.32 6.87 6.23
C ALA A 39 -17.18 6.77 5.21
N ILE A 40 -16.60 5.57 5.08
CA ILE A 40 -15.58 5.32 4.07
C ILE A 40 -16.22 5.31 2.68
N ARG A 41 -15.55 5.90 1.70
CA ARG A 41 -15.91 5.75 0.29
C ARG A 41 -15.11 4.60 -0.31
N TYR A 42 -15.79 3.69 -0.99
CA TYR A 42 -15.16 2.53 -1.63
C TYR A 42 -14.91 2.83 -3.11
N SER A 43 -13.65 3.01 -3.47
CA SER A 43 -13.23 3.09 -4.86
C SER A 43 -11.83 2.53 -5.02
N LYS A 44 -11.65 1.72 -6.07
CA LYS A 44 -10.35 1.18 -6.47
C LYS A 44 -9.47 2.29 -7.10
N ASP A 45 -10.09 3.35 -7.62
CA ASP A 45 -9.41 4.45 -8.31
C ASP A 45 -8.85 5.51 -7.35
N PHE A 46 -9.14 5.41 -6.05
CA PHE A 46 -8.57 6.33 -5.08
C PHE A 46 -7.05 6.22 -4.99
N ASN A 47 -6.42 7.37 -4.97
CA ASN A 47 -4.99 7.51 -4.81
C ASN A 47 -4.59 7.45 -3.33
N ILE A 48 -3.47 6.78 -3.07
CA ILE A 48 -2.80 6.76 -1.78
C ILE A 48 -1.53 7.60 -1.90
N VAL A 49 -1.34 8.53 -0.96
CA VAL A 49 -0.13 9.35 -0.85
C VAL A 49 0.50 9.12 0.52
N GLN A 50 1.76 8.69 0.53
CA GLN A 50 2.49 8.43 1.76
C GLN A 50 3.95 8.87 1.63
N ALA A 51 4.54 9.35 2.72
CA ALA A 51 5.96 9.66 2.77
C ALA A 51 6.80 8.39 2.52
N ASN A 52 7.88 8.53 1.75
CA ASN A 52 8.81 7.44 1.46
C ASN A 52 9.41 6.86 2.74
N GLU A 53 9.64 7.70 3.74
CA GLU A 53 10.11 7.29 5.06
C GLU A 53 9.15 6.31 5.75
N LEU A 54 7.84 6.57 5.67
CA LEU A 54 6.82 5.66 6.19
C LEU A 54 6.78 4.36 5.40
N LEU A 55 6.81 4.43 4.07
CA LEU A 55 6.75 3.24 3.22
C LEU A 55 7.96 2.33 3.40
N ARG A 56 9.16 2.91 3.58
CA ARG A 56 10.45 2.22 3.74
C ARG A 56 10.76 1.81 5.19
N SER A 57 9.92 2.20 6.15
CA SER A 57 10.08 1.81 7.55
C SER A 57 9.76 0.34 7.79
N LYS A 58 10.28 -0.23 8.87
CA LYS A 58 9.82 -1.51 9.39
C LYS A 58 8.39 -1.35 9.93
N GLN A 59 7.53 -2.33 9.64
CA GLN A 59 6.17 -2.40 10.18
C GLN A 59 5.98 -3.76 10.84
N SER A 60 5.25 -3.80 11.95
CA SER A 60 4.83 -5.06 12.57
C SER A 60 4.03 -5.90 11.56
N ASP A 61 4.02 -7.22 11.73
CA ASP A 61 3.41 -8.19 10.81
C ASP A 61 1.88 -8.05 10.67
N LEU A 62 1.43 -7.11 9.82
CA LEU A 62 0.04 -6.90 9.44
C LEU A 62 -0.51 -8.11 8.67
N THR A 63 -1.73 -8.52 8.99
CA THR A 63 -2.49 -9.40 8.09
C THR A 63 -2.86 -8.65 6.81
N LEU A 64 -3.24 -9.40 5.77
CA LEU A 64 -3.67 -8.83 4.49
C LEU A 64 -4.85 -7.85 4.67
N MET A 65 -5.84 -8.24 5.49
CA MET A 65 -7.04 -7.44 5.71
C MET A 65 -6.72 -6.14 6.45
N GLU A 66 -5.91 -6.21 7.50
CA GLU A 66 -5.48 -5.02 8.25
C GLU A 66 -4.69 -4.05 7.36
N SER A 67 -3.79 -4.58 6.53
CA SER A 67 -3.03 -3.77 5.58
C SER A 67 -3.96 -3.02 4.63
N LYS A 68 -4.91 -3.73 4.01
CA LYS A 68 -5.92 -3.13 3.11
C LYS A 68 -6.79 -2.10 3.84
N LEU A 69 -7.31 -2.40 5.04
CA LEU A 69 -8.11 -1.47 5.84
C LEU A 69 -7.36 -0.17 6.15
N ILE A 70 -6.11 -0.26 6.62
CA ILE A 70 -5.30 0.92 6.91
C ILE A 70 -5.11 1.77 5.65
N ARG A 71 -4.76 1.14 4.51
CA ARG A 71 -4.57 1.88 3.25
C ARG A 71 -5.89 2.45 2.72
N LEU A 72 -7.04 1.84 3.05
CA LEU A 72 -8.34 2.33 2.66
C LEU A 72 -8.70 3.61 3.42
N ALA A 73 -8.33 3.73 4.70
CA ALA A 73 -8.42 4.99 5.42
C ALA A 73 -7.44 6.04 4.89
N VAL A 74 -6.19 5.64 4.59
CA VAL A 74 -5.20 6.56 4.01
C VAL A 74 -5.66 7.11 2.66
N SER A 75 -6.35 6.31 1.83
CA SER A 75 -6.88 6.77 0.54
C SER A 75 -8.03 7.77 0.65
N GLN A 76 -8.61 7.94 1.84
CA GLN A 76 -9.63 8.98 2.08
C GLN A 76 -9.02 10.35 2.39
N ILE A 77 -7.71 10.44 2.67
CA ILE A 77 -7.05 11.69 3.02
C ILE A 77 -7.03 12.58 1.78
N MET A 78 -7.67 13.74 1.89
CA MET A 78 -7.77 14.70 0.81
C MET A 78 -6.72 15.80 0.97
N LYS A 79 -6.38 16.45 -0.14
CA LYS A 79 -5.50 17.62 -0.08
C LYS A 79 -6.14 18.73 0.74
N GLY A 80 -5.36 19.35 1.60
CA GLY A 80 -5.84 20.42 2.48
C GLY A 80 -6.41 19.93 3.80
N ASP A 81 -6.57 18.62 3.99
CA ASP A 81 -6.82 18.06 5.31
C ASP A 81 -5.71 18.51 6.27
N LYS A 82 -6.12 19.06 7.42
CA LYS A 82 -5.20 19.49 8.49
C LYS A 82 -5.10 18.46 9.61
N ASP A 83 -6.00 17.47 9.59
CA ASP A 83 -6.11 16.44 10.60
C ASP A 83 -6.48 15.10 9.95
N LEU A 84 -6.10 14.02 10.62
CA LEU A 84 -6.56 12.68 10.30
C LEU A 84 -7.97 12.51 10.87
N ARG A 85 -8.83 11.76 10.18
CA ARG A 85 -10.23 11.60 10.56
C ARG A 85 -10.48 10.21 11.15
N THR A 86 -11.66 10.07 11.77
CA THR A 86 -12.18 8.78 12.22
C THR A 86 -13.07 8.23 11.11
N TYR A 87 -12.84 7.00 10.68
CA TYR A 87 -13.54 6.36 9.56
C TYR A 87 -14.45 5.25 10.04
N LYS A 88 -15.62 5.12 9.42
CA LYS A 88 -16.61 4.06 9.63
C LYS A 88 -16.68 3.17 8.40
N VAL A 89 -16.59 1.88 8.63
CA VAL A 89 -16.58 0.84 7.59
C VAL A 89 -17.67 -0.17 7.93
N ASN A 90 -18.71 -0.22 7.10
CA ASN A 90 -19.66 -1.32 7.18
C ASN A 90 -18.97 -2.62 6.73
N VAL A 91 -18.98 -3.63 7.60
CA VAL A 91 -18.24 -4.88 7.37
C VAL A 91 -18.79 -5.68 6.19
N SER A 92 -20.10 -5.60 5.93
CA SER A 92 -20.70 -6.27 4.76
C SER A 92 -20.29 -5.60 3.45
N GLN A 93 -20.26 -4.26 3.40
CA GLN A 93 -19.79 -3.51 2.23
C GLN A 93 -18.30 -3.73 2.00
N LEU A 94 -17.50 -3.76 3.07
CA LEU A 94 -16.07 -4.08 2.97
C LEU A 94 -15.84 -5.47 2.38
N ALA A 95 -16.59 -6.47 2.84
CA ALA A 95 -16.45 -7.84 2.34
C ALA A 95 -16.73 -7.92 0.84
N GLU A 96 -17.73 -7.17 0.36
CA GLU A 96 -18.08 -7.07 -1.05
C GLU A 96 -17.00 -6.34 -1.86
N PHE A 97 -16.54 -5.18 -1.38
CA PHE A 97 -15.46 -4.42 -2.02
C PHE A 97 -14.14 -5.21 -2.12
N LEU A 98 -13.84 -6.02 -1.11
CA LEU A 98 -12.66 -6.88 -1.08
C LEU A 98 -12.88 -8.23 -1.78
N GLU A 99 -14.08 -8.51 -2.27
CA GLU A 99 -14.46 -9.76 -2.94
C GLU A 99 -14.21 -11.00 -2.03
N VAL A 100 -14.50 -10.89 -0.73
CA VAL A 100 -14.33 -11.96 0.27
C VAL A 100 -15.66 -12.41 0.90
N PRO A 101 -15.81 -13.69 1.28
CA PRO A 101 -17.03 -14.16 1.93
C PRO A 101 -17.34 -13.42 3.24
N LYS A 102 -18.55 -12.88 3.37
CA LYS A 102 -19.01 -12.13 4.57
C LYS A 102 -18.79 -12.90 5.88
N THR A 103 -19.02 -14.22 5.87
CA THR A 103 -18.87 -15.10 7.05
C THR A 103 -17.47 -15.08 7.66
N ASN A 104 -16.42 -14.89 6.84
CA ASN A 104 -15.03 -14.85 7.31
C ASN A 104 -14.70 -13.53 8.03
N VAL A 105 -15.40 -12.44 7.68
CA VAL A 105 -15.12 -11.11 8.22
C VAL A 105 -15.77 -10.92 9.60
N TYR A 106 -17.01 -11.37 9.79
CA TYR A 106 -17.72 -11.23 11.08
C TYR A 106 -17.12 -12.06 12.21
N ARG A 107 -16.69 -13.30 11.95
CA ARG A 107 -16.15 -14.22 12.97
C ARG A 107 -14.84 -13.75 13.60
N SER A 108 -14.14 -12.83 12.95
CA SER A 108 -12.77 -12.42 13.27
C SER A 108 -12.69 -11.00 13.83
N MET A 109 -13.81 -10.28 13.98
CA MET A 109 -13.77 -8.82 14.13
C MET A 109 -13.25 -8.35 15.50
N GLN A 110 -13.53 -9.08 16.59
CA GLN A 110 -12.95 -8.76 17.90
C GLN A 110 -11.42 -8.95 17.90
N ASP A 111 -10.94 -10.05 17.30
CA ASP A 111 -9.51 -10.32 17.17
C ASP A 111 -8.82 -9.30 16.24
N ILE A 112 -9.50 -8.92 15.15
CA ILE A 112 -9.04 -7.87 14.23
C ILE A 112 -8.89 -6.54 14.97
N ASN A 113 -9.83 -6.16 15.85
CA ASN A 113 -9.74 -4.90 16.59
C ASN A 113 -8.51 -4.86 17.51
N ILE A 114 -8.31 -5.92 18.30
CA ILE A 114 -7.16 -6.01 19.21
C ILE A 114 -5.86 -6.01 18.40
N SER A 115 -5.83 -6.83 17.35
CA SER A 115 -4.68 -6.97 16.46
C SER A 115 -4.33 -5.62 15.81
N LEU A 116 -5.31 -4.90 15.25
CA LEU A 116 -5.14 -3.59 14.63
C LEU A 116 -4.54 -2.55 15.57
N MET A 117 -4.99 -2.50 16.82
CA MET A 117 -4.45 -1.58 17.83
C MET A 117 -2.99 -1.89 18.19
N GLN A 118 -2.58 -3.15 18.08
CA GLN A 118 -1.21 -3.59 18.35
C GLN A 118 -0.26 -3.36 17.17
N ARG A 119 -0.75 -2.91 16.02
CA ARG A 119 0.09 -2.69 14.83
C ARG A 119 0.89 -1.41 14.95
N VAL A 120 2.20 -1.55 14.79
CA VAL A 120 3.17 -0.47 14.97
C VAL A 120 4.09 -0.31 13.77
N ILE A 121 4.65 0.88 13.67
CA ILE A 121 5.63 1.32 12.68
C ILE A 121 6.88 1.75 13.43
N PHE A 122 8.05 1.40 12.89
CA PHE A 122 9.35 1.76 13.46
C PHE A 122 10.03 2.77 12.55
N ILE A 123 9.85 4.07 12.84
CA ILE A 123 10.54 5.14 12.13
C ILE A 123 11.93 5.28 12.70
N ARG A 124 12.96 5.14 11.84
CA ARG A 124 14.35 5.26 12.25
C ARG A 124 14.65 6.72 12.60
N ASP A 125 15.17 6.95 13.79
CA ASP A 125 15.73 8.24 14.18
C ASP A 125 17.05 8.45 13.43
N LYS A 126 17.12 9.52 12.65
CA LYS A 126 18.29 9.85 11.81
C LYS A 126 19.35 10.63 12.59
N GLU A 127 19.02 11.19 13.75
CA GLU A 127 19.88 12.16 14.44
C GLU A 127 20.72 11.54 15.55
N VAL A 128 20.32 10.39 16.11
CA VAL A 128 21.02 9.80 17.26
C VAL A 128 21.15 8.28 17.12
N PRO A 129 22.34 7.73 16.81
CA PRO A 129 22.64 6.33 17.10
C PRO A 129 22.59 6.10 18.62
N ASP A 130 22.14 4.93 19.06
CA ASP A 130 22.26 4.55 20.46
C ASP A 130 23.73 4.53 20.90
N LYS A 131 23.98 4.45 22.21
CA LYS A 131 25.35 4.41 22.78
C LYS A 131 26.21 3.24 22.27
N LYS A 132 25.62 2.29 21.53
CA LYS A 132 26.25 1.10 20.95
C LYS A 132 26.32 1.17 19.42
N GLY A 133 26.00 2.31 18.81
CA GLY A 133 26.01 2.53 17.36
C GLY A 133 24.83 1.90 16.60
N LYS A 134 23.80 1.43 17.30
CA LYS A 134 22.57 0.91 16.67
C LYS A 134 21.57 2.04 16.38
N PRO A 135 20.72 1.91 15.36
CA PRO A 135 19.68 2.88 15.11
C PRO A 135 18.67 2.95 16.27
N ASN A 136 18.31 4.15 16.70
CA ASN A 136 17.13 4.39 17.51
C ASN A 136 15.87 4.39 16.63
N TYR A 137 14.73 4.02 17.21
CA TYR A 137 13.45 4.03 16.52
C TYR A 137 12.41 4.80 17.34
N LYS A 138 11.65 5.65 16.65
CA LYS A 138 10.35 6.14 17.12
C LYS A 138 9.29 5.10 16.73
N ILE A 139 8.63 4.51 17.73
CA ILE A 139 7.57 3.52 17.52
C ILE A 139 6.23 4.23 17.50
N LEU A 140 5.49 4.08 16.41
CA LEU A 140 4.18 4.70 16.20
C LEU A 140 3.12 3.63 16.05
N HIS A 141 1.94 3.82 16.65
CA HIS A 141 0.77 2.99 16.31
C HIS A 141 0.20 3.43 14.96
N TRP A 142 -0.35 2.47 14.21
CA TRP A 142 -1.13 2.80 13.02
C TRP A 142 -2.43 3.52 13.38
N LEU A 143 -3.12 3.03 14.40
CA LEU A 143 -4.44 3.50 14.82
C LEU A 143 -4.38 4.01 16.26
N SER A 144 -5.12 5.08 16.54
CA SER A 144 -5.31 5.61 17.90
C SER A 144 -6.54 5.04 18.59
N SER A 145 -7.54 4.60 17.81
CA SER A 145 -8.72 3.90 18.32
C SER A 145 -9.30 2.95 17.27
N VAL A 146 -9.91 1.87 17.75
CA VAL A 146 -10.72 0.92 16.97
C VAL A 146 -11.91 0.49 17.81
N GLU A 147 -13.10 0.50 17.22
CA GLU A 147 -14.35 0.04 17.81
C GLU A 147 -15.11 -0.79 16.78
N TYR A 148 -15.71 -1.89 17.22
CA TYR A 148 -16.67 -2.62 16.40
C TYR A 148 -18.00 -2.68 17.11
N LYS A 149 -19.04 -2.20 16.43
CA LYS A 149 -20.40 -2.17 16.95
C LYS A 149 -21.40 -2.39 15.82
N ASP A 150 -22.33 -3.32 16.00
CA ASP A 150 -23.48 -3.55 15.12
C ASP A 150 -23.12 -3.66 13.62
N GLY A 151 -22.06 -4.42 13.30
CA GLY A 151 -21.64 -4.61 11.90
C GLY A 151 -20.81 -3.47 11.31
N THR A 152 -20.46 -2.46 12.11
CA THR A 152 -19.65 -1.30 11.71
C THR A 152 -18.34 -1.28 12.47
N LEU A 153 -17.23 -1.20 11.72
CA LEU A 153 -15.89 -0.96 12.25
C LEU A 153 -15.59 0.54 12.19
N THR A 154 -15.36 1.16 13.34
CA THR A 154 -14.97 2.56 13.47
C THR A 154 -13.50 2.62 13.89
N TYR A 155 -12.66 3.35 13.17
CA TYR A 155 -11.24 3.45 13.53
C TYR A 155 -10.63 4.79 13.14
N ARG A 156 -9.63 5.23 13.90
CA ARG A 156 -8.94 6.50 13.70
C ARG A 156 -7.46 6.25 13.48
N LEU A 157 -6.89 6.80 12.40
CA LEU A 157 -5.44 6.82 12.20
C LEU A 157 -4.76 7.58 13.35
N SER A 158 -3.57 7.16 13.75
CA SER A 158 -2.84 7.85 14.81
C SER A 158 -2.39 9.25 14.36
N ASP A 159 -2.59 10.27 15.20
CA ASP A 159 -2.17 11.64 14.91
C ASP A 159 -0.65 11.78 14.69
N GLU A 160 0.14 10.86 15.27
CA GLU A 160 1.57 10.76 15.04
C GLU A 160 1.93 10.47 13.57
N LEU A 161 0.97 10.00 12.76
CA LEU A 161 1.16 9.75 11.34
C LEU A 161 0.98 11.00 10.47
N LYS A 162 0.45 12.11 11.01
CA LYS A 162 0.23 13.36 10.26
C LYS A 162 1.44 13.79 9.43
N PRO A 163 2.68 13.81 9.95
CA PRO A 163 3.87 14.22 9.17
C PRO A 163 4.19 13.31 7.97
N TYR A 164 3.61 12.12 7.92
CA TYR A 164 3.87 11.11 6.89
C TYR A 164 2.72 10.91 5.90
N LEU A 165 1.59 11.57 6.12
CA LEU A 165 0.35 11.38 5.36
C LEU A 165 -0.28 12.71 4.89
N ILE A 166 -0.05 13.81 5.61
CA ILE A 166 -0.67 15.11 5.34
C ILE A 166 0.40 16.12 4.92
N GLY A 167 0.04 16.99 3.98
CA GLY A 167 0.88 18.14 3.59
C GLY A 167 2.21 17.75 2.95
N LEU A 168 2.29 16.56 2.35
CA LEU A 168 3.51 16.05 1.72
C LEU A 168 3.78 16.80 0.41
N SER A 169 4.92 17.51 0.36
CA SER A 169 5.39 18.22 -0.84
C SER A 169 6.55 17.49 -1.53
N GLU A 170 7.33 16.72 -0.79
CA GLU A 170 8.54 16.06 -1.26
C GLU A 170 8.66 14.66 -0.67
N MET A 171 9.52 13.83 -1.28
CA MET A 171 9.88 12.50 -0.77
C MET A 171 8.66 11.63 -0.40
N PHE A 172 7.63 11.68 -1.25
CA PHE A 172 6.43 10.85 -1.12
C PHE A 172 6.26 9.93 -2.33
N THR A 173 5.42 8.93 -2.15
CA THR A 173 4.98 7.99 -3.18
C THR A 173 3.48 8.12 -3.36
N LEU A 174 3.07 8.08 -4.62
CA LEU A 174 1.69 8.04 -5.07
C LEU A 174 1.44 6.69 -5.76
N TYR A 175 0.31 6.05 -5.46
CA TYR A 175 -0.18 4.87 -6.18
C TYR A 175 -1.70 4.73 -6.00
N SER A 176 -2.37 4.00 -6.90
CA SER A 176 -3.81 3.72 -6.79
C SER A 176 -4.10 2.59 -5.80
N TYR A 177 -5.25 2.63 -5.14
CA TYR A 177 -5.72 1.55 -4.27
C TYR A 177 -5.91 0.24 -5.06
N ASP A 178 -6.30 0.32 -6.33
CA ASP A 178 -6.37 -0.81 -7.26
C ASP A 178 -5.06 -1.61 -7.34
N SER A 179 -3.91 -0.94 -7.25
CA SER A 179 -2.60 -1.58 -7.29
C SER A 179 -2.37 -2.53 -6.11
N ILE A 180 -2.96 -2.26 -4.94
CA ILE A 180 -2.77 -3.06 -3.73
C ILE A 180 -3.95 -4.00 -3.44
N ILE A 181 -5.16 -3.68 -3.90
CA ILE A 181 -6.34 -4.51 -3.60
C ILE A 181 -6.23 -5.90 -4.24
N LYS A 182 -5.56 -6.01 -5.39
CA LYS A 182 -5.34 -7.25 -6.13
C LYS A 182 -4.21 -8.12 -5.55
N LEU A 183 -3.38 -7.57 -4.67
CA LEU A 183 -2.24 -8.27 -4.11
C LEU A 183 -2.69 -9.26 -3.00
N PRO A 184 -2.26 -10.53 -3.04
CA PRO A 184 -2.82 -11.57 -2.18
C PRO A 184 -2.12 -11.73 -0.83
N THR A 185 -1.03 -11.00 -0.56
CA THR A 185 -0.30 -11.09 0.72
C THR A 185 0.14 -9.70 1.21
N ASN A 186 0.28 -9.54 2.53
CA ASN A 186 0.87 -8.31 3.07
C ASN A 186 2.31 -8.10 2.59
N TYR A 187 3.10 -9.18 2.40
CA TYR A 187 4.44 -9.07 1.82
C TYR A 187 4.42 -8.49 0.40
N SER A 188 3.47 -8.87 -0.44
CA SER A 188 3.33 -8.29 -1.79
C SER A 188 2.95 -6.81 -1.76
N ILE A 189 2.03 -6.39 -0.88
CA ILE A 189 1.70 -4.96 -0.69
C ILE A 189 2.94 -4.18 -0.22
N ARG A 190 3.62 -4.66 0.82
CA ARG A 190 4.80 -4.00 1.39
C ARG A 190 5.98 -3.93 0.40
N LEU A 191 6.20 -4.99 -0.39
CA LEU A 191 7.22 -5.01 -1.42
C LEU A 191 6.88 -4.06 -2.57
N PHE A 192 5.61 -4.01 -2.99
CA PHE A 192 5.13 -3.06 -3.99
C PHE A 192 5.38 -1.62 -3.53
N GLU A 193 4.91 -1.25 -2.32
CA GLU A 193 5.12 0.08 -1.74
C GLU A 193 6.60 0.46 -1.67
N LEU A 194 7.45 -0.46 -1.22
CA LEU A 194 8.89 -0.25 -1.13
C LEU A 194 9.49 0.03 -2.50
N LEU A 195 9.21 -0.82 -3.49
CA LEU A 195 9.77 -0.70 -4.84
C LEU A 195 9.23 0.53 -5.56
N THR A 196 7.93 0.80 -5.51
CA THR A 196 7.32 2.00 -6.09
C THR A 196 7.94 3.28 -5.50
N SER A 197 8.25 3.28 -4.19
CA SER A 197 8.94 4.43 -3.58
C SER A 197 10.33 4.70 -4.15
N TRP A 198 11.03 3.66 -4.59
CA TRP A 198 12.35 3.78 -5.22
C TRP A 198 12.26 4.05 -6.71
N VAL A 199 11.34 3.37 -7.41
CA VAL A 199 11.07 3.61 -8.82
C VAL A 199 10.68 5.06 -9.03
N ASN A 200 9.81 5.64 -8.21
CA ASN A 200 9.46 7.07 -8.31
C ASN A 200 10.67 8.02 -8.22
N ILE A 201 11.77 7.62 -7.58
CA ILE A 201 13.04 8.37 -7.60
C ILE A 201 13.73 8.20 -8.95
N ILE A 202 13.85 6.96 -9.45
CA ILE A 202 14.41 6.62 -10.77
C ILE A 202 13.67 7.39 -11.88
N ILE A 203 12.33 7.36 -11.88
CA ILE A 203 11.48 8.05 -12.87
C ILE A 203 11.73 9.56 -12.89
N LYS A 204 12.00 10.16 -11.73
CA LYS A 204 12.29 11.59 -11.61
C LYS A 204 13.72 11.94 -12.05
N GLY A 205 14.53 10.95 -12.46
CA GLY A 205 15.94 11.13 -12.78
C GLY A 205 16.79 11.43 -11.54
N GLU A 206 16.26 11.15 -10.35
CA GLU A 206 16.97 11.31 -9.09
C GLU A 206 17.83 10.06 -8.84
N ASN A 207 18.99 10.24 -8.20
CA ASN A 207 19.89 9.12 -7.92
C ASN A 207 19.33 8.21 -6.82
N THR A 208 19.34 6.90 -7.05
CA THR A 208 19.16 5.91 -6.00
C THR A 208 20.43 5.84 -5.11
N PRO A 209 20.34 5.40 -3.84
CA PRO A 209 21.51 5.23 -2.99
C PRO A 209 22.49 4.28 -3.66
N ALA A 210 23.65 4.79 -4.01
CA ALA A 210 24.63 4.02 -4.74
C ALA A 210 25.25 2.97 -3.82
N PHE A 211 25.26 1.72 -4.29
CA PHE A 211 26.23 0.71 -3.89
C PHE A 211 27.16 0.49 -5.08
N PRO A 212 28.11 1.41 -5.36
CA PRO A 212 28.90 1.37 -6.60
C PRO A 212 29.66 0.06 -6.78
N ASP A 213 30.06 -0.56 -5.67
CA ASP A 213 30.75 -1.85 -5.64
C ASP A 213 29.86 -3.05 -6.03
N ILE A 214 28.53 -2.84 -6.09
CA ILE A 214 27.54 -3.88 -6.39
C ILE A 214 26.85 -3.61 -7.73
N SER A 215 26.41 -2.37 -7.96
CA SER A 215 25.83 -1.93 -9.23
C SER A 215 25.98 -0.43 -9.43
N THR A 216 26.16 -0.06 -10.70
CA THR A 216 26.17 1.33 -11.18
C THR A 216 25.03 1.60 -12.17
N ASP A 217 24.12 0.63 -12.37
CA ASP A 217 22.96 0.80 -13.24
C ASP A 217 21.92 1.70 -12.52
N PRO A 218 21.54 2.85 -13.08
CA PRO A 218 20.60 3.79 -12.45
C PRO A 218 19.18 3.22 -12.30
N ASP A 219 18.82 2.21 -13.09
CA ASP A 219 17.51 1.54 -13.01
C ASP A 219 17.49 0.42 -11.95
N GLU A 220 18.59 0.23 -11.22
CA GLU A 220 18.72 -0.80 -10.21
C GLU A 220 18.63 -0.27 -8.78
N ILE A 221 17.90 -1.03 -7.96
CA ILE A 221 17.69 -0.79 -6.54
C ILE A 221 18.40 -1.90 -5.78
N VAL A 222 19.50 -1.56 -5.12
CA VAL A 222 20.31 -2.50 -4.35
C VAL A 222 19.91 -2.44 -2.88
N LEU A 223 19.40 -3.55 -2.34
CA LEU A 223 18.97 -3.64 -0.94
C LEU A 223 19.66 -4.79 -0.22
N ALA A 224 20.24 -4.50 0.94
CA ALA A 224 20.86 -5.51 1.79
C ALA A 224 19.81 -6.50 2.32
N ILE A 225 20.19 -7.77 2.43
CA ILE A 225 19.33 -8.84 2.98
C ILE A 225 18.92 -8.53 4.41
N ASP A 226 19.84 -8.01 5.22
CA ASP A 226 19.54 -7.67 6.63
C ASP A 226 18.52 -6.54 6.73
N TYR A 227 18.62 -5.53 5.86
CA TYR A 227 17.60 -4.48 5.75
C TYR A 227 16.24 -5.05 5.36
N LEU A 228 16.18 -5.91 4.34
CA LEU A 228 14.91 -6.50 3.89
C LEU A 228 14.30 -7.39 4.97
N ARG A 229 15.10 -8.17 5.69
CA ARG A 229 14.63 -8.99 6.81
C ARG A 229 14.06 -8.14 7.93
N ASP A 230 14.68 -7.02 8.27
CA ASP A 230 14.14 -6.10 9.28
C ASP A 230 12.87 -5.41 8.78
N PHE A 231 12.88 -4.92 7.54
CA PHE A 231 11.75 -4.26 6.87
C PHE A 231 10.47 -5.10 6.88
N PHE A 232 10.58 -6.40 6.57
CA PHE A 232 9.46 -7.35 6.56
C PHE A 232 9.18 -8.01 7.91
N ASP A 233 9.86 -7.58 8.99
CA ASP A 233 9.75 -8.19 10.32
C ASP A 233 9.97 -9.72 10.29
N CYS A 234 11.08 -10.10 9.64
CA CYS A 234 11.50 -11.46 9.33
C CYS A 234 12.92 -11.74 9.85
N ASN A 235 13.35 -11.08 10.92
CA ASN A 235 14.69 -11.26 11.50
C ASN A 235 14.88 -12.68 12.07
N ASP A 236 13.82 -13.25 12.63
CA ASP A 236 13.72 -14.58 13.24
C ASP A 236 12.97 -15.59 12.34
N LYS A 237 12.41 -15.12 11.21
CA LYS A 237 11.74 -15.94 10.21
C LYS A 237 12.73 -16.39 9.12
N TYR A 238 12.59 -17.62 8.64
CA TYR A 238 13.43 -18.25 7.61
C TYR A 238 14.91 -18.51 8.00
N LYS A 239 15.29 -19.79 8.03
CA LYS A 239 16.63 -20.23 8.43
C LYS A 239 17.77 -19.65 7.57
N SER A 240 17.58 -19.50 6.26
CA SER A 240 18.62 -19.03 5.35
C SER A 240 18.18 -17.80 4.56
N ALA A 241 19.14 -17.01 4.08
CA ALA A 241 18.86 -15.91 3.15
C ALA A 241 18.20 -16.41 1.85
N GLY A 242 18.53 -17.61 1.40
CA GLY A 242 17.90 -18.23 0.22
C GLY A 242 16.42 -18.51 0.43
N ASP A 243 16.03 -18.99 1.61
CA ASP A 243 14.62 -19.24 1.95
C ASP A 243 13.84 -17.94 2.08
N PHE A 244 14.43 -16.91 2.71
CA PHE A 244 13.83 -15.58 2.75
C PHE A 244 13.60 -15.03 1.35
N VAL A 245 14.62 -15.03 0.49
CA VAL A 245 14.49 -14.49 -0.88
C VAL A 245 13.42 -15.25 -1.66
N ARG A 246 13.36 -16.57 -1.56
CA ARG A 246 12.36 -17.37 -2.29
C ARG A 246 10.93 -17.08 -1.82
N ASN A 247 10.70 -17.07 -0.50
CA ASN A 247 9.35 -17.00 0.05
C ASN A 247 8.82 -15.56 0.21
N VAL A 248 9.70 -14.58 0.42
CA VAL A 248 9.32 -13.19 0.68
C VAL A 248 9.55 -12.31 -0.55
N ILE A 249 10.61 -12.53 -1.32
CA ILE A 249 10.90 -11.67 -2.48
C ILE A 249 10.34 -12.27 -3.77
N GLU A 250 10.78 -13.46 -4.14
CA GLU A 250 10.48 -14.08 -5.45
C GLU A 250 8.99 -14.31 -5.66
N VAL A 251 8.32 -14.97 -4.71
CA VAL A 251 6.86 -15.20 -4.77
C VAL A 251 6.08 -13.89 -4.86
N ASN A 252 6.42 -12.91 -4.03
CA ASN A 252 5.64 -11.66 -3.95
C ASN A 252 5.93 -10.72 -5.11
N LEU A 253 7.15 -10.74 -5.67
CA LEU A 253 7.46 -10.02 -6.91
C LEU A 253 6.69 -10.61 -8.11
N GLY A 254 6.47 -11.93 -8.11
CA GLY A 254 5.58 -12.58 -9.09
C GLY A 254 4.17 -12.00 -9.07
N PHE A 255 3.56 -11.85 -7.88
CA PHE A 255 2.25 -11.21 -7.74
C PHE A 255 2.26 -9.74 -8.19
N ILE A 256 3.30 -8.98 -7.86
CA ILE A 256 3.44 -7.58 -8.28
C ILE A 256 3.47 -7.47 -9.80
N ASN A 257 4.33 -8.25 -10.45
CA ASN A 257 4.47 -8.25 -11.90
C ASN A 257 3.21 -8.76 -12.61
N GLN A 258 2.41 -9.62 -11.97
CA GLN A 258 1.17 -10.12 -12.55
C GLN A 258 0.01 -9.13 -12.41
N TYR A 259 -0.15 -8.52 -11.23
CA TYR A 259 -1.37 -7.80 -10.87
C TYR A 259 -1.25 -6.27 -10.88
N THR A 260 -0.04 -5.74 -11.07
CA THR A 260 0.21 -4.29 -11.07
C THR A 260 0.92 -3.84 -12.34
N ASN A 261 0.94 -2.52 -12.55
CA ASN A 261 1.69 -1.89 -13.64
C ASN A 261 3.20 -1.83 -13.37
N LEU A 262 3.64 -2.09 -12.14
CA LEU A 262 5.06 -2.13 -11.80
C LEU A 262 5.70 -3.41 -12.37
N LYS A 263 6.69 -3.25 -13.26
CA LYS A 263 7.49 -4.36 -13.80
C LYS A 263 8.92 -4.29 -13.28
N VAL A 264 9.30 -5.34 -12.55
CA VAL A 264 10.59 -5.42 -11.88
C VAL A 264 11.11 -6.85 -11.93
N SER A 265 12.36 -7.03 -12.36
CA SER A 265 13.10 -8.27 -12.19
C SER A 265 14.06 -8.16 -11.01
N PHE A 266 14.63 -9.29 -10.57
CA PHE A 266 15.63 -9.28 -9.50
C PHE A 266 16.75 -10.28 -9.70
N ARG A 267 17.91 -9.99 -9.12
CA ARG A 267 19.02 -10.94 -8.96
C ARG A 267 19.60 -10.89 -7.55
N LYS A 268 20.36 -11.93 -7.21
CA LYS A 268 21.02 -12.10 -5.91
C LYS A 268 22.49 -11.67 -6.03
N HIS A 269 22.98 -10.86 -5.11
CA HIS A 269 24.41 -10.59 -4.97
C HIS A 269 24.98 -11.35 -3.76
N LYS A 270 26.05 -12.11 -3.96
CA LYS A 270 26.66 -12.95 -2.93
C LYS A 270 27.99 -12.37 -2.46
N LYS A 271 28.20 -12.43 -1.14
CA LYS A 271 29.51 -12.20 -0.53
C LYS A 271 30.01 -13.54 0.02
N GLY A 272 30.97 -14.14 -0.69
CA GLY A 272 31.34 -15.54 -0.47
C GLY A 272 30.17 -16.48 -0.80
N ARG A 273 29.77 -17.33 0.16
CA ARG A 273 28.64 -18.28 -0.03
C ARG A 273 27.28 -17.69 0.30
N SER A 274 27.23 -16.60 1.06
CA SER A 274 25.97 -16.02 1.55
C SER A 274 25.43 -14.97 0.60
N ILE A 275 24.10 -14.95 0.41
CA ILE A 275 23.42 -13.85 -0.28
C ILE A 275 23.47 -12.65 0.65
N SER A 276 24.05 -11.54 0.19
CA SER A 276 24.22 -10.31 0.97
C SER A 276 23.23 -9.23 0.54
N HIS A 277 22.87 -9.17 -0.74
CA HIS A 277 21.95 -8.17 -1.27
C HIS A 277 21.00 -8.81 -2.29
N VAL A 278 19.83 -8.20 -2.43
CA VAL A 278 18.94 -8.36 -3.58
C VAL A 278 19.03 -7.10 -4.42
N ILE A 279 19.19 -7.28 -5.72
CA ILE A 279 19.21 -6.19 -6.68
C ILE A 279 17.94 -6.31 -7.50
N PHE A 280 17.08 -5.30 -7.40
CA PHE A 280 15.87 -5.18 -8.22
C PHE A 280 16.19 -4.31 -9.42
N LYS A 281 15.74 -4.69 -10.60
CA LYS A 281 15.86 -3.89 -11.81
C LYS A 281 14.49 -3.45 -12.25
N TYR A 282 14.29 -2.15 -12.31
CA TYR A 282 13.09 -1.58 -12.89
C TYR A 282 13.10 -1.82 -14.40
N GLU A 283 12.02 -2.40 -14.92
CA GLU A 283 11.85 -2.59 -16.36
C GLU A 283 10.99 -1.45 -16.86
N ASN A 284 11.64 -0.43 -17.41
CA ASN A 284 10.95 0.69 -18.03
C ASN A 284 10.20 0.19 -19.28
N THR A 285 8.91 -0.07 -19.11
CA THR A 285 8.02 -0.49 -20.20
C THR A 285 7.44 0.67 -21.00
N TRP A 286 7.76 1.94 -20.66
CA TRP A 286 7.07 3.12 -21.18
C TRP A 286 7.26 3.28 -22.68
N ASN A 287 8.46 3.01 -23.16
CA ASN A 287 8.79 3.19 -24.58
C ASN A 287 8.15 2.12 -25.48
N ASN A 288 7.55 1.07 -24.91
CA ASN A 288 7.06 -0.09 -25.64
C ASN A 288 5.55 -0.37 -25.42
N ASP A 289 4.88 0.32 -24.49
CA ASP A 289 3.45 0.15 -24.20
C ASP A 289 2.75 1.51 -24.00
N PRO A 290 1.87 1.95 -24.93
CA PRO A 290 1.13 3.21 -24.82
C PRO A 290 0.31 3.36 -23.54
N LYS A 291 -0.20 2.26 -22.95
CA LYS A 291 -0.96 2.32 -21.69
C LYS A 291 -0.06 2.62 -20.50
N ALA A 292 1.17 2.09 -20.52
CA ALA A 292 2.15 2.38 -19.49
C ALA A 292 2.59 3.85 -19.58
N GLU A 293 2.82 4.37 -20.79
CA GLU A 293 3.15 5.78 -20.99
C GLU A 293 2.05 6.73 -20.47
N GLU A 294 0.79 6.47 -20.83
CA GLU A 294 -0.36 7.27 -20.37
C GLU A 294 -0.49 7.26 -18.83
N HIS A 295 -0.42 6.09 -18.21
CA HIS A 295 -0.50 5.95 -16.75
C HIS A 295 0.59 6.74 -16.02
N ASN A 296 1.83 6.73 -16.55
CA ASN A 296 2.92 7.47 -15.94
C ASN A 296 2.79 8.98 -16.14
N ASN A 297 2.34 9.43 -17.31
CA ASN A 297 2.06 10.84 -17.54
C ASN A 297 0.97 11.33 -16.56
N GLN A 298 -0.11 10.57 -16.39
CA GLN A 298 -1.12 10.86 -15.37
C GLN A 298 -0.53 10.92 -13.97
N MET A 299 0.29 9.95 -13.57
CA MET A 299 0.96 9.94 -12.27
C MET A 299 1.87 11.17 -12.08
N LEU A 300 2.67 11.52 -13.09
CA LEU A 300 3.56 12.67 -13.05
C LEU A 300 2.77 13.98 -12.95
N ASP A 301 1.66 14.09 -13.68
CA ASP A 301 0.76 15.23 -13.60
C ASP A 301 0.09 15.33 -12.23
N THR A 302 -0.37 14.22 -11.66
CA THR A 302 -0.86 14.20 -10.28
C THR A 302 0.23 14.60 -9.29
N ILE A 303 1.47 14.13 -9.45
CA ILE A 303 2.60 14.54 -8.60
C ILE A 303 2.87 16.04 -8.73
N ARG A 304 2.86 16.59 -9.94
CA ARG A 304 3.03 18.04 -10.20
C ARG A 304 1.90 18.84 -9.56
N SER A 305 0.65 18.41 -9.74
CA SER A 305 -0.54 18.98 -9.13
C SER A 305 -0.45 19.00 -7.60
N ILE A 306 -0.03 17.87 -6.99
CA ILE A 306 0.24 17.76 -5.56
C ILE A 306 1.29 18.78 -5.12
N LYS A 307 2.42 18.89 -5.82
CA LYS A 307 3.49 19.85 -5.53
C LYS A 307 3.04 21.31 -5.67
N ASN A 308 2.17 21.60 -6.63
CA ASN A 308 1.73 22.97 -6.95
C ASN A 308 0.52 23.46 -6.15
N GLY A 309 -0.02 22.67 -5.22
CA GLY A 309 -1.16 23.12 -4.40
C GLY A 309 -2.54 22.67 -4.90
N GLU A 310 -2.64 21.90 -5.99
CA GLU A 310 -3.88 21.31 -6.52
C GLU A 310 -4.20 19.86 -6.01
N PRO A 311 -5.48 19.49 -5.80
CA PRO A 311 -5.87 18.21 -5.17
C PRO A 311 -5.46 16.97 -5.97
N ALA A 312 -5.03 15.92 -5.25
CA ALA A 312 -4.60 14.63 -5.82
C ALA A 312 -5.75 13.77 -6.37
N GLN A 313 -6.99 14.19 -6.14
CA GLN A 313 -8.18 13.50 -6.64
C GLN A 313 -8.52 14.11 -8.00
N PHE A 314 -8.46 13.26 -9.03
CA PHE A 314 -9.31 13.47 -10.18
C PHE A 314 -10.75 13.47 -9.64
N GLU A 315 -11.47 14.58 -9.79
CA GLU A 315 -12.93 14.54 -9.84
C GLU A 315 -13.27 13.63 -11.02
N THR A 316 -13.24 12.32 -10.81
CA THR A 316 -13.92 11.43 -11.73
C THR A 316 -15.38 11.54 -11.35
N ASP A 317 -16.15 12.19 -12.22
CA ASP A 317 -17.62 12.08 -12.34
C ASP A 317 -18.11 10.62 -12.56
N LYS A 318 -17.29 9.62 -12.23
CA LYS A 318 -17.63 8.20 -12.24
C LYS A 318 -18.11 7.86 -10.84
N GLU A 319 -19.43 7.77 -10.72
CA GLU A 319 -20.21 7.13 -9.66
C GLU A 319 -19.35 6.61 -8.49
N VAL A 320 -19.20 7.46 -7.48
CA VAL A 320 -18.86 6.97 -6.15
C VAL A 320 -20.00 6.02 -5.79
N ILE A 321 -19.69 4.73 -5.69
CA ILE A 321 -20.66 3.76 -5.20
C ILE A 321 -20.88 4.05 -3.72
N THR A 322 -21.84 4.91 -3.43
CA THR A 322 -22.48 5.03 -2.12
C THR A 322 -23.67 4.09 -2.12
N PHE A 323 -23.54 2.95 -1.43
CA PHE A 323 -24.65 2.04 -1.14
C PHE A 323 -25.41 2.48 0.10
#